data_AF-A0A0C2ZE53-F1
#
_entry.id   AF-A0A0C2ZE53-F1
#
_cell.length_a   1.000
_cell.length_b   1.000
_cell.length_c   1.000
_cell.angle_alpha   90.00
_cell.angle_beta   90.00
_cell.angle_gamma   90.00
#
_symmetry.space_group_name_H-M   'P 1'
#
loop_
_entity.id
_entity.type
_entity.pdbx_description
1 polymer ?
#
loop_
_entity_poly.entity_id
_entity_poly.type
_entity_poly.pdbx_seq_one_letter_code
_entity_poly.pdbx_strand_id
1 'polypeptide(L)'
;MKKPKKQCKPSNTFLQMKSDREWDTAKAQLLEKISQVLRPKLINFDDYIFSWSVPRYQSSQMQLHTNDNYKFLITHALKPKEAAANIRIETKLAKARKGKAKQNDESDAENDASDNPLDSGDSSDTSGDRQHAKKKTKTKGGKKIVKETALNRDADEKIKLLRSRWECSKGGCSTSHCFIHPENSEHIPLSHNHFAIWAAAWSHLFILDQQRGPQFADLEKPLNHAKFNNFRLGQLGETSPLLQQRINERNQQPGQSAPIFNINVPQEVIGIFCPPAAVAANPAPSPLVLDKGLVTLGGMAGDTDPDLLLPGSAAPGPRLTLQQFCGKYSLSDAVYHKLNENGYTSSNTISYIRVSELKEMGFKHSEIAVMKDAVQQWISST
;
A
#
# COMPACT_ATOMS: atom_id res chain seq x y z
N MET A 1 -25.54 -30.73 11.19
CA MET A 1 -25.98 -29.43 10.63
C MET A 1 -24.96 -28.35 10.99
N LYS A 2 -24.59 -27.46 10.05
CA LYS A 2 -23.70 -26.32 10.36
C LYS A 2 -24.53 -25.24 11.07
N LYS A 3 -24.11 -24.77 12.26
CA LYS A 3 -24.77 -23.64 12.93
C LYS A 3 -24.79 -22.42 11.99
N PRO A 4 -25.88 -21.64 11.92
CA PRO A 4 -25.90 -20.42 11.11
C PRO A 4 -24.79 -19.48 11.59
N LYS A 5 -24.04 -18.90 10.64
CA LYS A 5 -23.03 -17.88 10.98
C LYS A 5 -23.73 -16.72 11.66
N LYS A 6 -23.21 -16.32 12.84
CA LYS A 6 -23.74 -15.21 13.62
C LYS A 6 -23.72 -13.94 12.76
N GLN A 7 -24.89 -13.37 12.49
CA GLN A 7 -25.00 -12.16 11.68
C GLN A 7 -24.38 -10.98 12.45
N CYS A 8 -23.33 -10.38 11.87
CA CYS A 8 -22.72 -9.16 12.40
C CYS A 8 -23.61 -7.97 12.05
N LYS A 9 -24.14 -7.25 13.03
CA LYS A 9 -24.94 -6.05 12.76
C LYS A 9 -24.11 -5.04 11.93
N PRO A 10 -24.68 -4.40 10.89
CA PRO A 10 -23.98 -3.37 10.12
C PRO A 10 -23.55 -2.22 11.04
N SER A 11 -22.37 -1.65 10.77
CA SER A 11 -21.80 -0.59 11.59
C SER A 11 -21.82 0.72 10.82
N ASN A 12 -22.65 1.65 11.28
CA ASN A 12 -22.66 3.03 10.81
C ASN A 12 -21.76 3.87 11.71
N THR A 13 -20.89 4.69 11.12
CA THR A 13 -20.05 5.63 11.84
C THR A 13 -20.02 6.97 11.12
N PHE A 14 -19.93 8.06 11.88
CA PHE A 14 -19.82 9.40 11.31
C PHE A 14 -18.34 9.80 11.20
N LEU A 15 -18.00 10.45 10.09
CA LEU A 15 -16.72 11.11 9.88
C LEU A 15 -17.00 12.55 9.45
N GLN A 16 -16.57 13.52 10.26
CA GLN A 16 -16.59 14.92 9.84
C GLN A 16 -15.27 15.23 9.12
N MET A 17 -15.36 15.66 7.86
CA MET A 17 -14.19 16.08 7.09
C MET A 17 -14.33 17.55 6.76
N LYS A 18 -13.20 18.26 6.76
CA LYS A 18 -13.16 19.64 6.29
C LYS A 18 -13.07 19.67 4.77
N SER A 19 -13.77 20.61 4.15
CA SER A 19 -13.80 20.82 2.69
C SER A 19 -12.47 21.33 2.11
N ASP A 20 -11.56 21.84 2.95
CA ASP A 20 -10.22 22.33 2.60
C ASP A 20 -9.17 21.21 2.42
N ARG A 21 -9.52 19.95 2.72
CA ARG A 21 -8.56 18.83 2.72
C ARG A 21 -8.39 18.19 1.36
N GLU A 22 -7.14 17.94 1.00
CA GLU A 22 -6.75 17.17 -0.18
C GLU A 22 -7.20 15.70 -0.12
N TRP A 23 -7.34 15.08 -1.29
CA TRP A 23 -7.82 13.70 -1.45
C TRP A 23 -6.98 12.67 -0.68
N ASP A 24 -5.66 12.82 -0.61
CA ASP A 24 -4.79 11.88 0.10
C ASP A 24 -5.02 11.94 1.63
N THR A 25 -5.38 13.10 2.18
CA THR A 25 -5.81 13.22 3.58
C THR A 25 -7.18 12.57 3.81
N ALA A 26 -8.11 12.75 2.88
CA ALA A 26 -9.43 12.11 2.92
C ALA A 26 -9.33 10.58 2.89
N LYS A 27 -8.49 10.02 2.00
CA LYS A 27 -8.15 8.59 1.96
C LYS A 27 -7.66 8.10 3.31
N ALA A 28 -6.68 8.78 3.91
CA ALA A 28 -6.13 8.39 5.22
C ALA A 28 -7.20 8.35 6.32
N GLN A 29 -8.10 9.35 6.37
CA GLN A 29 -9.20 9.38 7.35
C GLN A 29 -10.25 8.28 7.12
N LEU A 30 -10.53 7.92 5.86
CA LEU A 30 -11.39 6.78 5.54
C LEU A 30 -10.76 5.45 5.98
N LEU A 31 -9.47 5.25 5.71
CA LEU A 31 -8.73 4.06 6.15
C LEU A 31 -8.63 3.97 7.68
N GLU A 32 -8.48 5.10 8.37
CA GLU A 32 -8.51 5.17 9.84
C GLU A 32 -9.89 4.74 10.39
N LYS A 33 -10.98 5.14 9.74
CA LYS A 33 -12.33 4.69 10.14
C LYS A 33 -12.54 3.19 9.89
N ILE A 34 -12.04 2.67 8.77
CA ILE A 34 -12.02 1.22 8.50
C ILE A 34 -11.22 0.48 9.59
N SER A 35 -10.05 1.00 9.99
CA SER A 35 -9.20 0.37 11.02
C SER A 35 -9.89 0.33 12.39
N GLN A 36 -10.58 1.41 12.77
CA GLN A 36 -11.33 1.50 14.03
C GLN A 36 -12.48 0.49 14.08
N VAL A 37 -13.22 0.30 12.97
CA VAL A 37 -14.42 -0.55 12.90
C VAL A 37 -14.09 -2.03 12.66
N LEU A 38 -13.20 -2.35 11.70
CA LEU A 38 -12.92 -3.73 11.29
C LEU A 38 -11.68 -4.35 11.94
N ARG A 39 -10.76 -3.52 12.45
CA ARG A 39 -9.42 -3.92 12.93
C ARG A 39 -8.67 -4.90 11.99
N PRO A 40 -8.50 -4.59 10.69
CA PRO A 40 -7.76 -5.47 9.77
C PRO A 40 -6.28 -5.55 10.15
N LYS A 41 -5.60 -6.64 9.76
CA LYS A 41 -4.15 -6.80 9.98
C LYS A 41 -3.28 -5.94 9.05
N LEU A 42 -3.78 -5.69 7.85
CA LEU A 42 -3.20 -4.83 6.83
C LEU A 42 -4.36 -4.05 6.20
N ILE A 43 -4.12 -2.81 5.80
CA ILE A 43 -5.13 -1.94 5.20
C ILE A 43 -4.51 -1.28 3.98
N ASN A 44 -4.91 -1.68 2.78
CA ASN A 44 -4.68 -0.92 1.56
C ASN A 44 -5.99 -0.25 1.13
N PHE A 45 -5.93 0.93 0.51
CA PHE A 45 -7.09 1.60 -0.08
C PHE A 45 -7.70 0.78 -1.22
N ASP A 46 -6.86 0.13 -2.02
CA ASP A 46 -7.29 -0.63 -3.19
C ASP A 46 -8.02 -1.94 -2.85
N ASP A 47 -7.95 -2.42 -1.61
CA ASP A 47 -8.72 -3.57 -1.11
C ASP A 47 -10.22 -3.24 -0.93
N TYR A 48 -10.62 -1.97 -1.10
CA TYR A 48 -11.99 -1.51 -0.88
C TYR A 48 -12.54 -0.76 -2.11
N ILE A 49 -13.86 -0.82 -2.26
CA ILE A 49 -14.65 0.00 -3.17
C ILE A 49 -15.30 1.07 -2.31
N PHE A 50 -14.93 2.32 -2.57
CA PHE A 50 -15.54 3.48 -1.94
C PHE A 50 -16.57 4.05 -2.87
N SER A 51 -17.75 4.31 -2.34
CA SER A 51 -18.86 4.86 -3.12
C SER A 51 -19.67 5.82 -2.27
N TRP A 52 -20.38 6.75 -2.90
CA TRP A 52 -21.06 7.83 -2.19
C TRP A 52 -22.37 8.26 -2.87
N SER A 53 -23.23 8.88 -2.07
CA SER A 53 -24.44 9.57 -2.53
C SER A 53 -24.74 10.78 -1.64
N VAL A 54 -25.35 11.82 -2.20
CA VAL A 54 -25.83 12.99 -1.45
C VAL A 54 -27.36 12.95 -1.50
N PRO A 55 -28.06 12.73 -0.37
CA PRO A 55 -29.52 12.67 -0.36
C PRO A 55 -30.14 13.86 -1.08
N ARG A 56 -31.12 13.60 -1.97
CA ARG A 56 -31.84 14.58 -2.82
C ARG A 56 -31.02 15.27 -3.93
N TYR A 57 -29.68 15.36 -3.86
CA TYR A 57 -28.86 16.04 -4.87
C TYR A 57 -28.10 15.08 -5.81
N GLN A 58 -27.71 13.90 -5.31
CA GLN A 58 -27.04 12.85 -6.07
C GLN A 58 -27.49 11.50 -5.49
N SER A 59 -28.65 11.03 -5.96
CA SER A 59 -29.25 9.76 -5.53
C SER A 59 -28.48 8.55 -6.05
N SER A 60 -27.98 8.61 -7.29
CA SER A 60 -27.16 7.57 -7.90
C SER A 60 -25.82 7.44 -7.18
N GLN A 61 -25.52 6.22 -6.73
CA GLN A 61 -24.28 5.87 -6.02
C GLN A 61 -23.07 5.99 -6.98
N MET A 62 -22.17 6.93 -6.70
CA MET A 62 -20.96 7.19 -7.50
C MET A 62 -19.71 6.62 -6.81
N GLN A 63 -18.66 6.26 -7.57
CA GLN A 63 -17.41 5.75 -7.00
C GLN A 63 -16.48 6.88 -6.52
N LEU A 64 -15.65 6.60 -5.51
CA LEU A 64 -14.71 7.55 -4.89
C LEU A 64 -13.26 7.03 -4.94
N HIS A 65 -12.66 7.04 -6.13
CA HIS A 65 -11.28 6.58 -6.36
C HIS A 65 -10.32 7.71 -6.76
N THR A 66 -10.79 8.68 -7.55
CA THR A 66 -9.98 9.80 -8.08
C THR A 66 -10.14 11.08 -7.25
N ASN A 67 -9.16 11.98 -7.38
CA ASN A 67 -9.21 13.32 -6.79
C ASN A 67 -10.41 14.12 -7.28
N ASP A 68 -10.77 13.97 -8.56
CA ASP A 68 -11.86 14.75 -9.16
C ASP A 68 -13.25 14.22 -8.74
N ASN A 69 -13.41 12.91 -8.54
CA ASN A 69 -14.61 12.36 -7.91
C ASN A 69 -14.76 12.86 -6.46
N TYR A 70 -13.64 13.04 -5.74
CA TYR A 70 -13.64 13.62 -4.40
C TYR A 70 -14.00 15.11 -4.40
N LYS A 71 -13.42 15.93 -5.30
CA LYS A 71 -13.85 17.33 -5.48
C LYS A 71 -15.34 17.42 -5.81
N PHE A 72 -15.83 16.59 -6.72
CA PHE A 72 -17.24 16.54 -7.11
C PHE A 72 -18.15 16.15 -5.93
N LEU A 73 -17.74 15.16 -5.11
CA LEU A 73 -18.40 14.82 -3.84
C LEU A 73 -18.48 16.04 -2.91
N ILE A 74 -17.37 16.74 -2.65
CA ILE A 74 -17.36 17.93 -1.77
C ILE A 74 -18.26 19.03 -2.34
N THR A 75 -18.17 19.33 -3.64
CA THR A 75 -19.00 20.32 -4.31
C THR A 75 -20.49 19.98 -4.24
N HIS A 76 -20.89 18.71 -4.31
CA HIS A 76 -22.29 18.29 -4.16
C HIS A 76 -22.74 18.21 -2.71
N ALA A 77 -21.87 17.80 -1.78
CA ALA A 77 -22.18 17.71 -0.36
C ALA A 77 -22.35 19.07 0.33
N LEU A 78 -21.85 20.17 -0.26
CA LEU A 78 -22.00 21.54 0.23
C LEU A 78 -23.20 22.31 -0.36
N LYS A 79 -23.91 21.75 -1.36
CA LYS A 79 -25.13 22.35 -1.95
C LYS A 79 -26.38 22.29 -1.04
N PRO A 80 -26.62 21.25 -0.22
CA PRO A 80 -27.72 21.25 0.74
C PRO A 80 -27.46 22.23 1.89
N LYS A 81 -28.54 22.72 2.50
CA LYS A 81 -28.47 23.50 3.76
C LYS A 81 -27.80 22.71 4.90
N GLU A 82 -27.94 21.39 4.90
CA GLU A 82 -27.28 20.46 5.82
C GLU A 82 -26.21 19.69 5.05
N ALA A 83 -24.94 20.08 5.21
CA ALA A 83 -23.85 19.53 4.44
C ALA A 83 -23.57 18.07 4.85
N ALA A 84 -24.14 17.11 4.12
CA ALA A 84 -24.08 15.69 4.45
C ALA A 84 -23.99 14.81 3.18
N ALA A 85 -23.22 13.74 3.29
CA ALA A 85 -23.12 12.71 2.26
C ALA A 85 -23.04 11.31 2.91
N ASN A 86 -23.62 10.31 2.25
CA ASN A 86 -23.41 8.92 2.64
C ASN A 86 -22.21 8.37 1.88
N ILE A 87 -21.30 7.69 2.59
CA ILE A 87 -20.20 6.92 2.00
C ILE A 87 -20.43 5.45 2.35
N ARG A 88 -20.46 4.58 1.33
CA ARG A 88 -20.55 3.13 1.47
C ARG A 88 -19.22 2.50 1.08
N ILE A 89 -18.70 1.66 1.97
CA ILE A 89 -17.38 1.02 1.85
C ILE A 89 -17.60 -0.49 1.71
N GLU A 90 -17.15 -1.08 0.61
CA GLU A 90 -17.24 -2.52 0.38
C GLU A 90 -15.85 -3.12 0.23
N THR A 91 -15.57 -4.26 0.83
CA THR A 91 -14.29 -4.96 0.60
C THR A 91 -14.33 -5.66 -0.75
N LYS A 92 -13.31 -5.42 -1.58
CA LYS A 92 -13.02 -6.27 -2.73
C LYS A 92 -12.60 -7.63 -2.18
N LEU A 93 -13.55 -8.56 -2.11
CA LEU A 93 -13.23 -9.96 -1.88
C LEU A 93 -12.31 -10.41 -3.01
N ALA A 94 -11.01 -10.48 -2.74
CA ALA A 94 -10.06 -11.20 -3.57
C ALA A 94 -10.68 -12.59 -3.79
N LYS A 95 -11.12 -12.86 -5.03
CA LYS A 95 -11.73 -14.14 -5.39
C LYS A 95 -10.68 -15.20 -5.14
N ALA A 96 -10.73 -15.83 -3.97
CA ALA A 96 -9.74 -16.80 -3.54
C ALA A 96 -9.62 -17.83 -4.66
N ARG A 97 -8.49 -17.78 -5.38
CA ARG A 97 -8.23 -18.66 -6.52
C ARG A 97 -8.37 -20.07 -5.98
N LYS A 98 -9.45 -20.77 -6.34
CA LYS A 98 -9.65 -22.17 -5.99
C LYS A 98 -8.61 -22.96 -6.75
N GLY A 99 -7.41 -23.07 -6.16
CA GLY A 99 -6.36 -23.98 -6.61
C GLY A 99 -6.97 -25.37 -6.69
N LYS A 100 -7.16 -25.83 -7.93
CA LYS A 100 -7.81 -27.08 -8.27
C LYS A 100 -6.72 -28.00 -8.78
N ALA A 101 -6.64 -29.19 -8.17
CA ALA A 101 -5.63 -30.23 -8.41
C ALA A 101 -4.20 -29.85 -7.95
N LYS A 102 -3.40 -30.73 -7.32
CA LYS A 102 -3.22 -32.20 -7.44
C LYS A 102 -2.41 -32.61 -8.68
N GLN A 103 -1.10 -32.67 -8.49
CA GLN A 103 -0.16 -33.61 -9.12
C GLN A 103 0.69 -34.12 -7.94
N ASN A 104 0.57 -35.39 -7.55
CA ASN A 104 1.15 -36.61 -8.16
C ASN A 104 2.67 -36.67 -7.95
N ASP A 105 3.07 -37.55 -7.02
CA ASP A 105 4.35 -38.26 -7.03
C ASP A 105 4.54 -39.05 -8.34
N GLU A 106 5.80 -39.50 -8.52
CA GLU A 106 6.37 -40.39 -9.55
C GLU A 106 7.16 -39.73 -10.69
N SER A 107 8.48 -39.64 -10.50
CA SER A 107 9.44 -40.26 -11.43
C SER A 107 10.81 -40.49 -10.76
N ASP A 108 11.39 -41.66 -11.05
CA ASP A 108 12.62 -42.18 -10.45
C ASP A 108 13.94 -41.57 -10.94
N ALA A 109 14.99 -41.88 -10.16
CA ALA A 109 16.42 -42.12 -10.47
C ALA A 109 16.90 -42.00 -11.95
N GLU A 110 18.11 -41.52 -12.26
CA GLU A 110 19.42 -42.06 -11.84
C GLU A 110 20.61 -41.13 -12.22
N ASN A 111 21.75 -41.29 -11.53
CA ASN A 111 23.13 -40.95 -11.95
C ASN A 111 23.45 -39.45 -12.21
N ASP A 112 24.70 -38.97 -12.15
CA ASP A 112 26.00 -39.65 -12.26
C ASP A 112 27.06 -39.07 -11.29
N ALA A 113 28.11 -39.83 -11.03
CA ALA A 113 29.22 -39.46 -10.16
C ALA A 113 30.32 -38.72 -10.93
N SER A 114 31.06 -37.84 -10.23
CA SER A 114 32.41 -37.46 -10.63
C SER A 114 33.19 -36.94 -9.43
N ASP A 115 34.13 -37.76 -8.97
CA ASP A 115 35.16 -37.36 -8.01
C ASP A 115 36.10 -36.30 -8.61
N ASN A 116 36.59 -35.39 -7.76
CA ASN A 116 38.04 -35.28 -7.59
C ASN A 116 38.41 -34.57 -6.26
N PRO A 117 39.43 -35.04 -5.52
CA PRO A 117 39.91 -34.45 -4.28
C PRO A 117 41.15 -33.54 -4.48
N LEU A 118 41.82 -33.18 -3.37
CA LEU A 118 43.08 -32.41 -3.22
C LEU A 118 42.91 -30.87 -3.10
N ASP A 119 43.67 -30.14 -2.27
CA ASP A 119 44.56 -30.50 -1.14
C ASP A 119 44.96 -29.22 -0.34
N SER A 120 45.43 -29.38 0.91
CA SER A 120 46.20 -28.42 1.74
C SER A 120 45.50 -27.11 2.18
N GLY A 121 45.79 -26.50 3.34
CA GLY A 121 46.65 -26.84 4.48
C GLY A 121 46.20 -26.00 5.70
N ASP A 122 46.24 -26.55 6.91
CA ASP A 122 47.30 -26.32 7.92
C ASP A 122 47.34 -24.92 8.56
N SER A 123 47.03 -24.82 9.87
CA SER A 123 47.93 -24.22 10.89
C SER A 123 47.31 -24.12 12.30
N SER A 124 48.03 -24.70 13.25
CA SER A 124 48.17 -24.45 14.70
C SER A 124 46.98 -24.17 15.65
N ASP A 125 46.81 -25.13 16.55
CA ASP A 125 46.81 -24.99 18.02
C ASP A 125 46.90 -23.58 18.64
N THR A 126 46.01 -23.32 19.62
CA THR A 126 46.44 -22.81 20.93
C THR A 126 45.56 -23.34 22.06
N SER A 127 46.19 -23.97 23.05
CA SER A 127 45.57 -24.51 24.26
C SER A 127 45.12 -23.40 25.24
N GLY A 128 43.98 -23.58 25.92
CA GLY A 128 43.44 -22.57 26.84
C GLY A 128 42.47 -23.11 27.90
N ASP A 129 42.80 -24.20 28.59
CA ASP A 129 42.00 -24.73 29.69
C ASP A 129 42.00 -23.79 30.92
N ARG A 130 40.83 -23.29 31.31
CA ARG A 130 40.56 -22.68 32.63
C ARG A 130 39.13 -22.97 33.12
N GLN A 131 38.97 -24.11 33.77
CA GLN A 131 37.83 -24.35 34.66
C GLN A 131 37.83 -23.37 35.85
N HIS A 132 36.82 -22.50 36.02
CA HIS A 132 36.50 -21.92 37.34
C HIS A 132 35.01 -21.59 37.56
N ALA A 133 34.54 -21.99 38.74
CA ALA A 133 33.45 -21.40 39.54
C ALA A 133 32.04 -21.24 38.91
N LYS A 134 31.19 -22.25 39.18
CA LYS A 134 29.71 -22.11 39.11
C LYS A 134 29.21 -21.06 40.13
N LYS A 135 28.91 -19.83 39.69
CA LYS A 135 28.12 -18.85 40.48
C LYS A 135 26.69 -18.78 39.94
N LYS A 136 25.72 -19.24 40.73
CA LYS A 136 24.28 -19.22 40.36
C LYS A 136 23.77 -17.78 40.30
N THR A 137 23.62 -17.23 39.09
CA THR A 137 23.00 -15.92 38.87
C THR A 137 21.49 -16.06 38.68
N LYS A 138 20.72 -15.35 39.51
CA LYS A 138 19.25 -15.37 39.53
C LYS A 138 18.67 -14.96 38.16
N THR A 139 17.82 -15.80 37.57
CA THR A 139 17.17 -15.55 36.27
C THR A 139 16.29 -14.29 36.33
N LYS A 140 16.81 -13.16 35.84
CA LYS A 140 16.03 -11.93 35.63
C LYS A 140 15.11 -12.11 34.42
N GLY A 141 13.91 -11.55 34.49
CA GLY A 141 12.78 -11.87 33.61
C GLY A 141 13.12 -11.84 32.11
N GLY A 142 12.60 -12.83 31.38
CA GLY A 142 12.82 -12.99 29.94
C GLY A 142 12.46 -11.72 29.19
N LYS A 143 13.49 -11.04 28.67
CA LYS A 143 13.35 -9.88 27.79
C LYS A 143 12.64 -10.38 26.53
N LYS A 144 11.34 -10.07 26.41
CA LYS A 144 10.48 -10.50 25.30
C LYS A 144 11.11 -10.02 24.00
N ILE A 145 11.76 -10.92 23.27
CA ILE A 145 12.38 -10.62 21.98
C ILE A 145 11.23 -10.22 21.05
N VAL A 146 11.11 -8.92 20.81
CA VAL A 146 10.19 -8.38 19.81
C VAL A 146 10.70 -8.91 18.48
N LYS A 147 9.92 -9.78 17.84
CA LYS A 147 10.29 -10.41 16.58
C LYS A 147 10.50 -9.32 15.54
N GLU A 148 11.75 -9.07 15.20
CA GLU A 148 12.16 -8.01 14.29
C GLU A 148 11.49 -8.23 12.93
N THR A 149 10.72 -7.25 12.49
CA THR A 149 10.06 -7.26 11.18
C THR A 149 10.99 -6.64 10.14
N ALA A 150 10.87 -7.07 8.88
CA ALA A 150 11.72 -6.55 7.80
C ALA A 150 11.66 -5.02 7.66
N LEU A 151 10.50 -4.40 7.99
CA LEU A 151 10.32 -2.95 8.03
C LEU A 151 11.16 -2.25 9.12
N ASN A 152 11.38 -2.89 10.26
CA ASN A 152 12.22 -2.32 11.32
C ASN A 152 13.69 -2.32 10.91
N ARG A 153 14.15 -3.37 10.20
CA ARG A 153 15.53 -3.49 9.74
C ARG A 153 15.93 -2.37 8.78
N ASP A 154 15.07 -2.07 7.79
CA ASP A 154 15.26 -0.95 6.85
C ASP A 154 15.30 0.42 7.57
N ALA A 155 14.42 0.62 8.56
CA ALA A 155 14.44 1.84 9.38
C ALA A 155 15.73 1.97 10.21
N ASP A 156 16.21 0.89 10.82
CA ASP A 156 17.45 0.88 11.60
C ASP A 156 18.71 1.05 10.73
N GLU A 157 18.72 0.50 9.51
CA GLU A 157 19.77 0.75 8.50
C GLU A 157 19.81 2.24 8.10
N LYS A 158 18.66 2.86 7.84
CA LYS A 158 18.56 4.30 7.55
C LYS A 158 18.92 5.20 8.74
N ILE A 159 18.58 4.81 9.97
CA ILE A 159 19.01 5.51 11.18
C ILE A 159 20.55 5.49 11.32
N LYS A 160 21.22 4.38 10.97
CA LYS A 160 22.69 4.31 10.97
C LYS A 160 23.30 5.24 9.92
N LEU A 161 22.78 5.23 8.69
CA LEU A 161 23.24 6.12 7.61
C LEU A 161 23.08 7.61 8.00
N LEU A 162 21.91 8.00 8.50
CA LEU A 162 21.67 9.38 8.94
C LEU A 162 22.57 9.77 10.12
N ARG A 163 22.82 8.87 11.07
CA ARG A 163 23.73 9.15 12.19
C ARG A 163 25.14 9.45 11.67
N SER A 164 25.70 8.55 10.87
CA SER A 164 27.05 8.71 10.31
C SER A 164 27.18 9.95 9.42
N ARG A 165 26.13 10.31 8.66
CA ARG A 165 26.11 11.53 7.84
C ARG A 165 26.14 12.81 8.66
N TRP A 166 25.47 12.82 9.82
CA TRP A 166 25.23 14.01 10.63
C TRP A 166 26.04 14.03 11.95
N GLU A 167 27.19 13.36 11.99
CA GLU A 167 28.15 13.49 13.09
C GLU A 167 28.72 14.91 13.14
N CYS A 168 28.74 15.50 14.34
CA CYS A 168 29.10 16.91 14.52
C CYS A 168 30.63 17.09 14.65
N SER A 169 31.27 17.57 13.59
CA SER A 169 32.71 17.86 13.58
C SER A 169 33.12 19.19 14.25
N LYS A 170 32.18 19.95 14.82
CA LYS A 170 32.47 21.28 15.41
C LYS A 170 32.99 21.15 16.84
N GLY A 171 34.25 21.51 17.05
CA GLY A 171 34.85 21.61 18.37
C GLY A 171 34.01 22.45 19.33
N GLY A 172 33.80 21.95 20.54
CA GLY A 172 32.96 22.61 21.56
C GLY A 172 31.44 22.41 21.39
N CYS A 173 30.97 21.67 20.39
CA CYS A 173 29.56 21.29 20.33
C CYS A 173 29.22 20.26 21.42
N SER A 174 28.11 20.48 22.15
CA SER A 174 27.69 19.62 23.27
C SER A 174 26.99 18.32 22.82
N THR A 175 26.66 18.19 21.53
CA THR A 175 25.96 17.04 20.95
C THR A 175 26.76 16.40 19.84
N SER A 176 26.87 15.07 19.87
CA SER A 176 27.62 14.29 18.88
C SER A 176 27.02 14.30 17.47
N HIS A 177 25.75 14.69 17.32
CA HIS A 177 25.06 14.70 16.03
C HIS A 177 24.31 16.03 15.85
N CYS A 178 24.53 16.70 14.72
CA CYS A 178 23.91 17.99 14.41
C CYS A 178 23.52 18.06 12.93
N PHE A 179 22.33 18.60 12.65
CA PHE A 179 22.02 19.12 11.33
C PHE A 179 22.69 20.49 11.19
N ILE A 180 23.43 20.70 10.10
CA ILE A 180 24.07 21.99 9.78
C ILE A 180 23.24 22.62 8.66
N HIS A 181 22.56 23.72 8.96
CA HIS A 181 21.70 24.37 7.98
C HIS A 181 22.57 25.21 7.00
N PRO A 182 22.41 25.03 5.66
CA PRO A 182 23.38 25.50 4.68
C PRO A 182 23.51 27.02 4.58
N GLU A 183 22.46 27.77 4.94
CA GLU A 183 22.43 29.23 4.79
C GLU A 183 23.07 29.99 5.97
N ASN A 184 23.01 29.44 7.18
CA ASN A 184 23.43 30.14 8.42
C ASN A 184 24.53 29.41 9.21
N SER A 185 24.93 28.19 8.79
CA SER A 185 25.91 27.35 9.50
C SER A 185 25.56 27.08 10.97
N GLU A 186 24.27 27.16 11.34
CA GLU A 186 23.82 26.81 12.68
C GLU A 186 23.78 25.30 12.87
N HIS A 187 24.23 24.86 14.05
CA HIS A 187 24.26 23.45 14.43
C HIS A 187 23.02 23.12 15.26
N ILE A 188 22.17 22.27 14.73
CA ILE A 188 20.88 21.94 15.34
C ILE A 188 20.93 20.50 15.89
N PRO A 189 20.84 20.29 17.21
CA PRO A 189 21.13 19.00 17.84
C PRO A 189 20.13 17.90 17.47
N LEU A 190 20.61 16.82 16.85
CA LEU A 190 19.79 15.70 16.41
C LEU A 190 19.69 14.61 17.48
N SER A 191 18.62 14.67 18.28
CA SER A 191 18.24 13.54 19.15
C SER A 191 17.78 12.30 18.36
N HIS A 192 17.80 11.12 19.00
CA HIS A 192 17.31 9.85 18.44
C HIS A 192 15.90 9.93 17.82
N ASN A 193 15.03 10.78 18.36
CA ASN A 193 13.66 10.94 17.88
C ASN A 193 13.62 11.58 16.47
N HIS A 194 14.56 12.49 16.17
CA HIS A 194 14.66 13.08 14.83
C HIS A 194 15.07 12.03 13.81
N PHE A 195 16.11 11.24 14.10
CA PHE A 195 16.56 10.14 13.23
C PHE A 195 15.46 9.11 12.97
N ALA A 196 14.70 8.72 14.00
CA ALA A 196 13.60 7.76 13.82
C ALA A 196 12.48 8.30 12.91
N ILE A 197 12.12 9.59 13.05
CA ILE A 197 11.09 10.23 12.21
C ILE A 197 11.60 10.43 10.78
N TRP A 198 12.86 10.81 10.61
CA TRP A 198 13.49 11.01 9.31
C TRP A 198 13.62 9.68 8.56
N ALA A 199 14.13 8.63 9.19
CA ALA A 199 14.20 7.29 8.60
C ALA A 199 12.81 6.76 8.24
N ALA A 200 11.81 6.90 9.11
CA ALA A 200 10.44 6.49 8.82
C ALA A 200 9.83 7.27 7.63
N ALA A 201 10.07 8.58 7.54
CA ALA A 201 9.67 9.38 6.39
C ALA A 201 10.35 8.92 5.09
N TRP A 202 11.67 8.68 5.13
CA TRP A 202 12.47 8.22 4.00
C TRP A 202 12.02 6.83 3.50
N SER A 203 11.73 5.89 4.42
CA SER A 203 11.17 4.58 4.07
C SER A 203 9.75 4.66 3.51
N HIS A 204 8.88 5.49 4.09
CA HIS A 204 7.52 5.66 3.58
C HIS A 204 7.52 6.34 2.20
N LEU A 205 8.48 7.25 1.96
CA LEU A 205 8.63 7.91 0.68
C LEU A 205 9.12 6.96 -0.40
N PHE A 206 10.08 6.07 -0.15
CA PHE A 206 10.50 5.07 -1.15
C PHE A 206 9.34 4.22 -1.70
N ILE A 207 8.26 4.04 -0.93
CA ILE A 207 7.05 3.32 -1.35
C ILE A 207 6.09 4.19 -2.19
N LEU A 208 6.08 5.51 -1.97
CA LEU A 208 5.19 6.46 -2.66
C LEU A 208 5.84 7.21 -3.84
N ASP A 209 7.16 7.33 -3.85
CA ASP A 209 7.92 8.26 -4.71
C ASP A 209 8.14 7.74 -6.14
N GLN A 210 7.43 6.66 -6.52
CA GLN A 210 7.41 6.19 -7.91
C GLN A 210 6.54 7.07 -8.83
N GLN A 211 5.93 8.16 -8.33
CA GLN A 211 4.99 9.02 -9.09
C GLN A 211 5.06 10.54 -8.84
N ARG A 212 5.94 11.10 -8.00
CA ARG A 212 6.05 12.57 -7.79
C ARG A 212 7.52 13.05 -7.76
N GLY A 213 7.72 14.37 -7.87
CA GLY A 213 9.03 14.99 -8.05
C GLY A 213 9.77 15.34 -6.75
N PRO A 214 10.99 15.93 -6.82
CA PRO A 214 12.04 15.85 -5.81
C PRO A 214 11.88 16.75 -4.56
N GLN A 215 10.72 16.75 -3.91
CA GLN A 215 10.46 17.53 -2.68
C GLN A 215 10.36 16.65 -1.42
N PHE A 216 11.20 15.62 -1.33
CA PHE A 216 11.05 14.55 -0.36
C PHE A 216 12.27 14.38 0.55
N ALA A 217 12.07 13.66 1.65
CA ALA A 217 13.10 13.44 2.66
C ALA A 217 14.11 12.40 2.16
N ASP A 218 15.37 12.80 2.07
CA ASP A 218 16.50 11.99 1.63
C ASP A 218 17.60 11.99 2.72
N LEU A 219 18.83 11.61 2.38
CA LEU A 219 19.96 11.59 3.32
C LEU A 219 20.39 13.01 3.79
N GLU A 220 20.18 14.02 2.95
CA GLU A 220 20.68 15.40 3.09
C GLU A 220 19.62 16.37 3.63
N LYS A 221 18.34 16.08 3.39
CA LYS A 221 17.23 16.99 3.64
C LYS A 221 16.14 16.32 4.48
N PRO A 222 15.86 16.82 5.70
CA PRO A 222 14.77 16.30 6.50
C PRO A 222 13.41 16.67 5.89
N LEU A 223 12.39 15.85 6.17
CA LEU A 223 11.01 16.16 5.82
C LEU A 223 10.59 17.50 6.44
N ASN A 224 9.82 18.31 5.71
CA ASN A 224 9.13 19.49 6.24
C ASN A 224 8.01 19.05 7.20
N HIS A 225 8.41 18.70 8.43
CA HIS A 225 7.58 18.11 9.46
C HIS A 225 7.68 18.94 10.74
N ALA A 226 6.58 19.05 11.50
CA ALA A 226 6.48 19.99 12.63
C ALA A 226 7.60 19.88 13.68
N LYS A 227 8.19 18.69 13.89
CA LYS A 227 9.34 18.53 14.82
C LYS A 227 10.66 19.08 14.28
N PHE A 228 10.81 19.18 12.96
CA PHE A 228 11.92 19.85 12.27
C PHE A 228 11.63 21.34 12.08
N ASN A 229 10.38 21.80 12.14
CA ASN A 229 10.05 23.23 12.08
C ASN A 229 10.53 24.03 13.30
N ASN A 230 10.83 23.36 14.42
CA ASN A 230 11.52 23.92 15.57
C ASN A 230 13.00 24.28 15.29
N PHE A 231 13.52 23.97 14.10
CA PHE A 231 14.86 24.37 13.66
C PHE A 231 14.97 25.87 13.36
N ARG A 232 13.87 26.62 13.47
CA ARG A 232 13.88 28.09 13.52
C ARG A 232 14.08 28.57 14.96
N LEU A 233 15.33 28.75 15.37
CA LEU A 233 15.68 29.60 16.53
C LEU A 233 16.39 30.86 16.01
N GLY A 234 15.81 32.04 16.23
CA GLY A 234 16.45 33.29 15.80
C GLY A 234 15.61 34.56 16.03
N GLN A 235 14.29 34.48 15.99
CA GLN A 235 13.40 35.61 16.27
C GLN A 235 12.25 35.25 17.20
N LEU A 236 12.33 35.75 18.44
CA LEU A 236 11.19 35.92 19.31
C LEU A 236 10.39 37.13 18.78
N GLY A 237 9.42 36.86 17.91
CA GLY A 237 8.63 37.90 17.25
C GLY A 237 9.02 38.12 15.80
N GLU A 238 8.54 37.24 14.93
CA GLU A 238 7.89 37.58 13.65
C GLU A 238 7.39 36.28 12.99
N THR A 239 6.24 35.79 13.47
CA THR A 239 5.41 34.89 12.66
C THR A 239 5.07 35.62 11.37
N SER A 240 5.56 35.12 10.22
CA SER A 240 5.26 35.68 8.89
C SER A 240 3.80 36.18 8.83
N PRO A 241 3.54 37.43 8.41
CA PRO A 241 2.19 37.99 8.43
C PRO A 241 1.16 37.08 7.73
N LEU A 242 1.55 36.40 6.64
CA LEU A 242 0.71 35.44 5.92
C LEU A 242 0.44 34.10 6.65
N LEU A 243 1.28 33.72 7.61
CA LEU A 243 1.03 32.58 8.49
C LEU A 243 0.15 33.00 9.67
N GLN A 244 0.44 34.16 10.28
CA GLN A 244 -0.37 34.71 11.37
C GLN A 244 -1.77 35.09 10.90
N GLN A 245 -1.90 35.64 9.70
CA GLN A 245 -3.16 35.89 9.02
C GLN A 245 -3.93 34.58 8.80
N ARG A 246 -3.31 33.52 8.26
CA ARG A 246 -3.97 32.20 8.13
C ARG A 246 -4.41 31.59 9.47
N ILE A 247 -3.68 31.83 10.55
CA ILE A 247 -4.07 31.39 11.90
C ILE A 247 -5.25 32.22 12.43
N ASN A 248 -5.23 33.54 12.23
CA ASN A 248 -6.30 34.44 12.67
C ASN A 248 -7.58 34.24 11.84
N GLU A 249 -7.50 34.12 10.52
CA GLU A 249 -8.63 33.78 9.63
C GLU A 249 -9.26 32.45 10.02
N ARG A 250 -8.44 31.44 10.34
CA ARG A 250 -8.91 30.13 10.84
C ARG A 250 -9.63 30.22 12.19
N ASN A 251 -9.25 31.18 13.04
CA ASN A 251 -9.86 31.40 14.36
C ASN A 251 -11.09 32.33 14.32
N GLN A 252 -11.24 33.15 13.26
CA GLN A 252 -12.37 34.09 13.11
C GLN A 252 -13.51 33.59 12.23
N GLN A 253 -13.34 32.50 11.45
CA GLN A 253 -14.38 31.92 10.60
C GLN A 253 -15.63 31.50 11.42
N PRO A 254 -16.79 32.18 11.28
CA PRO A 254 -18.00 31.79 11.99
C PRO A 254 -18.63 30.58 11.32
N GLY A 255 -18.47 29.40 11.94
CA GLY A 255 -19.42 28.30 11.83
C GLY A 255 -19.78 27.79 10.43
N GLN A 256 -18.86 27.76 9.46
CA GLN A 256 -19.06 26.91 8.28
C GLN A 256 -19.09 25.44 8.75
N SER A 257 -20.28 24.84 8.74
CA SER A 257 -20.49 23.46 9.17
C SER A 257 -19.76 22.50 8.24
N ALA A 258 -18.63 21.97 8.70
CA ALA A 258 -17.84 21.01 7.93
C ALA A 258 -18.68 19.75 7.63
N PRO A 259 -18.70 19.26 6.38
CA PRO A 259 -19.62 18.21 5.95
C PRO A 259 -19.50 16.93 6.80
N ILE A 260 -20.65 16.39 7.17
CA ILE A 260 -20.76 15.16 7.95
C ILE A 260 -20.97 13.99 6.99
N PHE A 261 -19.98 13.11 6.92
CA PHE A 261 -20.04 11.89 6.12
C PHE A 261 -20.57 10.74 6.99
N ASN A 262 -21.72 10.19 6.60
CA ASN A 262 -22.26 8.99 7.20
C ASN A 262 -21.64 7.78 6.50
N ILE A 263 -20.71 7.10 7.17
CA ILE A 263 -20.03 5.92 6.65
C ILE A 263 -20.84 4.68 7.04
N ASN A 264 -21.41 4.01 6.04
CA ASN A 264 -22.08 2.73 6.18
C ASN A 264 -21.12 1.61 5.76
N VAL A 265 -20.77 0.74 6.71
CA VAL A 265 -19.98 -0.47 6.47
C VAL A 265 -20.93 -1.67 6.46
N PRO A 266 -21.16 -2.31 5.29
CA PRO A 266 -22.06 -3.44 5.17
C PRO A 266 -21.63 -4.64 6.02
N GLN A 267 -22.61 -5.43 6.45
CA GLN A 267 -22.44 -6.58 7.34
C GLN A 267 -21.52 -7.66 6.77
N GLU A 268 -21.51 -7.82 5.44
CA GLU A 268 -20.70 -8.77 4.68
C GLU A 268 -19.21 -8.57 4.94
N VAL A 269 -18.79 -7.31 5.10
CA VAL A 269 -17.41 -6.91 5.35
C VAL A 269 -16.96 -7.31 6.76
N ILE A 270 -17.78 -7.03 7.78
CA ILE A 270 -17.47 -7.32 9.19
C ILE A 270 -17.26 -8.83 9.41
N GLY A 271 -18.05 -9.66 8.72
CA GLY A 271 -17.96 -11.12 8.80
C GLY A 271 -16.68 -11.75 8.21
N ILE A 272 -15.85 -10.97 7.50
CA ILE A 272 -14.55 -11.43 6.96
C ILE A 272 -13.44 -11.28 8.01
N PHE A 273 -13.42 -10.16 8.74
CA PHE A 273 -12.31 -9.79 9.62
C PHE A 273 -12.49 -10.22 11.09
N CYS A 274 -13.72 -10.46 11.54
CA CYS A 274 -13.99 -10.93 12.90
C CYS A 274 -14.11 -12.46 12.98
N PRO A 275 -13.15 -13.19 13.61
CA PRO A 275 -13.33 -14.60 13.90
C PRO A 275 -14.48 -14.82 14.91
N PRO A 276 -15.28 -15.89 14.76
CA PRO A 276 -16.45 -16.11 15.60
C PRO A 276 -16.06 -16.47 17.04
N ALA A 277 -16.49 -15.65 18.00
CA ALA A 277 -16.34 -15.95 19.43
C ALA A 277 -17.18 -17.19 19.84
N ALA A 278 -16.55 -18.13 20.54
CA ALA A 278 -17.14 -19.43 20.88
C ALA A 278 -17.90 -19.40 22.22
N VAL A 279 -19.23 -19.57 22.19
CA VAL A 279 -20.07 -19.80 23.40
C VAL A 279 -21.21 -20.79 23.08
N ALA A 280 -21.69 -21.43 24.16
CA ALA A 280 -22.69 -22.50 24.37
C ALA A 280 -23.93 -22.63 23.45
N ALA A 281 -24.68 -23.72 23.64
CA ALA A 281 -25.78 -24.17 22.78
C ALA A 281 -27.15 -24.22 23.48
N ASN A 282 -28.22 -23.88 22.76
CA ASN A 282 -29.59 -24.41 22.92
C ASN A 282 -30.49 -24.02 21.69
N PRO A 283 -31.75 -24.51 21.54
CA PRO A 283 -32.26 -24.98 20.24
C PRO A 283 -33.19 -24.05 19.40
N ALA A 284 -33.56 -24.62 18.23
CA ALA A 284 -34.37 -24.18 17.05
C ALA A 284 -35.86 -23.79 17.35
N PRO A 285 -36.71 -23.33 16.39
CA PRO A 285 -36.70 -23.40 14.89
C PRO A 285 -36.87 -22.02 14.18
N SER A 286 -37.29 -21.80 12.91
CA SER A 286 -37.80 -22.61 11.76
C SER A 286 -37.50 -21.91 10.40
N PRO A 287 -37.76 -22.49 9.18
CA PRO A 287 -37.33 -21.92 7.89
C PRO A 287 -38.45 -21.34 6.99
N LEU A 288 -38.11 -20.34 6.15
CA LEU A 288 -38.92 -19.92 5.00
C LEU A 288 -38.09 -19.57 3.75
N VAL A 289 -38.39 -20.33 2.68
CA VAL A 289 -38.57 -20.00 1.25
C VAL A 289 -37.57 -19.10 0.47
N LEU A 290 -37.30 -19.60 -0.74
CA LEU A 290 -36.44 -19.13 -1.83
C LEU A 290 -37.19 -18.21 -2.80
N ASP A 291 -36.51 -17.23 -3.41
CA ASP A 291 -36.91 -16.69 -4.71
C ASP A 291 -35.69 -16.31 -5.59
N LYS A 292 -35.86 -16.32 -6.92
CA LYS A 292 -34.83 -16.11 -7.95
C LYS A 292 -35.30 -15.09 -9.00
N GLY A 293 -34.73 -13.89 -8.98
CA GLY A 293 -34.86 -12.91 -10.06
C GLY A 293 -33.75 -13.03 -11.10
N LEU A 294 -34.11 -13.43 -12.33
CA LEU A 294 -33.25 -13.37 -13.51
C LEU A 294 -33.31 -11.95 -14.13
N VAL A 295 -32.16 -11.36 -14.49
CA VAL A 295 -32.13 -10.05 -15.16
C VAL A 295 -31.32 -10.11 -16.45
N THR A 296 -31.96 -9.71 -17.55
CA THR A 296 -31.43 -9.66 -18.91
C THR A 296 -30.59 -8.39 -19.12
N LEU A 297 -29.42 -8.52 -19.76
CA LEU A 297 -28.57 -7.38 -20.12
C LEU A 297 -28.88 -6.87 -21.54
N GLY A 298 -29.35 -5.63 -21.63
CA GLY A 298 -29.38 -4.85 -22.88
C GLY A 298 -28.08 -4.05 -23.03
N GLY A 299 -27.58 -3.93 -24.26
CA GLY A 299 -26.25 -3.35 -24.52
C GLY A 299 -26.16 -1.83 -24.35
N MET A 300 -24.96 -1.35 -24.03
CA MET A 300 -24.54 0.04 -24.18
C MET A 300 -23.11 0.11 -24.74
N ALA A 301 -22.76 1.25 -25.33
CA ALA A 301 -21.58 1.41 -26.17
C ALA A 301 -20.26 1.42 -25.38
N GLY A 302 -19.34 0.53 -25.77
CA GLY A 302 -17.92 0.87 -25.96
C GLY A 302 -17.11 1.41 -24.77
N ASP A 303 -17.45 1.04 -23.52
CA ASP A 303 -16.58 1.37 -22.38
C ASP A 303 -15.27 0.58 -22.52
N THR A 304 -14.21 1.28 -22.95
CA THR A 304 -12.94 0.67 -23.35
C THR A 304 -12.04 0.62 -22.13
N ASP A 305 -11.99 -0.52 -21.43
CA ASP A 305 -11.15 -0.72 -20.23
C ASP A 305 -9.69 -0.33 -20.54
N PRO A 306 -9.17 0.81 -20.01
CA PRO A 306 -7.85 1.34 -20.37
C PRO A 306 -6.71 0.50 -19.79
N ASP A 307 -7.02 -0.47 -18.92
CA ASP A 307 -6.05 -1.38 -18.30
C ASP A 307 -5.81 -2.65 -19.13
N LEU A 308 -6.56 -2.92 -20.20
CA LEU A 308 -6.25 -4.02 -21.13
C LEU A 308 -5.12 -3.64 -22.11
N LEU A 309 -4.27 -4.61 -22.47
CA LEU A 309 -3.30 -4.42 -23.58
C LEU A 309 -3.98 -4.28 -24.94
N LEU A 310 -5.14 -4.89 -25.12
CA LEU A 310 -5.96 -4.84 -26.33
C LEU A 310 -7.19 -3.95 -26.10
N PRO A 311 -7.48 -2.99 -26.99
CA PRO A 311 -8.80 -2.36 -27.01
C PRO A 311 -9.87 -3.44 -27.18
N GLY A 312 -10.90 -3.43 -26.33
CA GLY A 312 -11.90 -4.51 -26.27
C GLY A 312 -12.74 -4.74 -27.54
N SER A 313 -12.58 -3.89 -28.56
CA SER A 313 -13.21 -3.97 -29.88
C SER A 313 -12.31 -4.57 -30.98
N ALA A 314 -11.02 -4.76 -30.73
CA ALA A 314 -10.07 -5.23 -31.73
C ALA A 314 -10.04 -6.77 -31.81
N ALA A 315 -10.01 -7.29 -33.04
CA ALA A 315 -9.83 -8.72 -33.28
C ALA A 315 -8.40 -9.14 -32.91
N PRO A 316 -8.19 -10.32 -32.28
CA PRO A 316 -6.86 -10.84 -32.03
C PRO A 316 -6.17 -11.21 -33.35
N GLY A 317 -4.88 -10.88 -33.46
CA GLY A 317 -4.07 -11.16 -34.64
C GLY A 317 -3.73 -12.64 -34.83
N PRO A 318 -2.83 -12.97 -35.80
CA PRO A 318 -2.46 -14.35 -36.08
C PRO A 318 -1.85 -15.06 -34.87
N ARG A 319 -2.15 -16.36 -34.69
CA ARG A 319 -1.61 -17.15 -33.58
C ARG A 319 -0.10 -17.37 -33.76
N LEU A 320 0.70 -16.86 -32.83
CA LEU A 320 2.16 -17.02 -32.78
C LEU A 320 2.54 -17.69 -31.45
N THR A 321 3.59 -18.51 -31.45
CA THR A 321 4.22 -18.93 -30.19
C THR A 321 4.84 -17.72 -29.48
N LEU A 322 5.05 -17.77 -28.16
CA LEU A 322 5.67 -16.67 -27.43
C LEU A 322 7.03 -16.25 -28.05
N GLN A 323 7.86 -17.23 -28.42
CA GLN A 323 9.16 -16.97 -29.05
C GLN A 323 9.02 -16.28 -30.42
N GLN A 324 8.09 -16.74 -31.27
CA GLN A 324 7.81 -16.10 -32.56
C GLN A 324 7.26 -14.68 -32.39
N PHE A 325 6.40 -14.45 -31.39
CA PHE A 325 5.87 -13.13 -31.07
C PHE A 325 6.98 -12.18 -30.63
N CYS A 326 7.80 -12.57 -29.65
CA CYS A 326 8.92 -11.76 -29.18
C CYS A 326 9.94 -11.46 -30.30
N GLY A 327 10.29 -12.45 -31.12
CA GLY A 327 11.20 -12.26 -32.25
C GLY A 327 10.62 -11.38 -33.37
N LYS A 328 9.32 -11.50 -33.68
CA LYS A 328 8.67 -10.72 -34.75
C LYS A 328 8.53 -9.23 -34.41
N TYR A 329 8.32 -8.91 -33.13
CA TYR A 329 8.12 -7.53 -32.65
C TYR A 329 9.32 -6.99 -31.84
N SER A 330 10.51 -7.57 -32.01
CA SER A 330 11.77 -7.12 -31.42
C SER A 330 11.72 -6.91 -29.88
N LEU A 331 10.97 -7.77 -29.18
CA LEU A 331 10.93 -7.77 -27.72
C LEU A 331 12.21 -8.36 -27.14
N SER A 332 12.71 -7.79 -26.05
CA SER A 332 13.94 -8.25 -25.41
C SER A 332 13.78 -9.62 -24.73
N ASP A 333 14.88 -10.35 -24.56
CA ASP A 333 14.88 -11.65 -23.87
C ASP A 333 14.35 -11.53 -22.43
N ALA A 334 14.61 -10.40 -21.76
CA ALA A 334 14.06 -10.13 -20.43
C ALA A 334 12.51 -10.07 -20.41
N VAL A 335 11.89 -9.58 -21.48
CA VAL A 335 10.43 -9.60 -21.66
C VAL A 335 9.93 -11.02 -21.94
N TYR A 336 10.64 -11.75 -22.80
CA TYR A 336 10.33 -13.16 -23.09
C TYR A 336 10.38 -14.02 -21.82
N HIS A 337 11.45 -13.94 -21.04
CA HIS A 337 11.62 -14.69 -19.79
C HIS A 337 10.52 -14.40 -18.78
N LYS A 338 10.19 -13.12 -18.51
CA LYS A 338 9.10 -12.75 -17.59
C LYS A 338 7.75 -13.33 -18.03
N LEU A 339 7.42 -13.28 -19.33
CA LEU A 339 6.18 -13.88 -19.84
C LEU A 339 6.19 -15.41 -19.70
N ASN A 340 7.30 -16.07 -20.03
CA ASN A 340 7.43 -17.52 -19.95
C ASN A 340 7.35 -18.03 -18.49
N GLU A 341 8.03 -17.37 -17.55
CA GLU A 341 7.98 -17.69 -16.11
C GLU A 341 6.58 -17.55 -15.51
N ASN A 342 5.76 -16.65 -16.05
CA ASN A 342 4.36 -16.47 -15.64
C ASN A 342 3.36 -17.34 -16.45
N GLY A 343 3.86 -18.28 -17.26
CA GLY A 343 3.06 -19.30 -17.95
C GLY A 343 2.38 -18.82 -19.24
N TYR A 344 2.76 -17.67 -19.79
CA TYR A 344 2.29 -17.24 -21.11
C TYR A 344 3.04 -18.00 -22.21
N THR A 345 2.32 -18.60 -23.15
CA THR A 345 2.90 -19.50 -24.17
C THR A 345 2.62 -19.09 -25.61
N SER A 346 1.66 -18.19 -25.85
CA SER A 346 1.23 -17.76 -27.19
C SER A 346 0.67 -16.34 -27.20
N SER A 347 0.65 -15.69 -28.37
CA SER A 347 0.09 -14.34 -28.56
C SER A 347 -1.37 -14.20 -28.09
N ASN A 348 -2.18 -15.26 -28.26
CA ASN A 348 -3.55 -15.34 -27.74
C ASN A 348 -3.67 -15.28 -26.20
N THR A 349 -2.59 -15.56 -25.47
CA THR A 349 -2.59 -15.39 -24.00
C THR A 349 -2.15 -13.98 -23.60
N ILE A 350 -1.27 -13.36 -24.41
CA ILE A 350 -0.84 -11.96 -24.25
C ILE A 350 -2.02 -11.00 -24.42
N SER A 351 -2.98 -11.32 -25.30
CA SER A 351 -4.15 -10.47 -25.55
C SER A 351 -5.05 -10.21 -24.34
N TYR A 352 -5.00 -11.07 -23.32
CA TYR A 352 -5.82 -10.93 -22.11
C TYR A 352 -5.08 -10.31 -20.92
N ILE A 353 -3.78 -10.00 -21.08
CA ILE A 353 -2.97 -9.41 -20.03
C ILE A 353 -3.42 -7.97 -19.75
N ARG A 354 -3.55 -7.65 -18.47
CA ARG A 354 -3.75 -6.27 -17.99
C ARG A 354 -2.42 -5.55 -17.76
N VAL A 355 -2.42 -4.23 -17.91
CA VAL A 355 -1.29 -3.35 -17.59
C VAL A 355 -0.97 -3.41 -16.09
N SER A 356 -1.98 -3.59 -15.24
CA SER A 356 -1.81 -3.95 -13.83
C SER A 356 -1.03 -5.26 -13.64
N GLU A 357 -1.40 -6.34 -14.33
CA GLU A 357 -0.71 -7.64 -14.26
C GLU A 357 0.75 -7.55 -14.76
N LEU A 358 1.04 -6.78 -15.81
CA LEU A 358 2.43 -6.51 -16.22
C LEU A 358 3.26 -5.85 -15.11
N LYS A 359 2.68 -4.90 -14.35
CA LYS A 359 3.36 -4.26 -13.22
C LYS A 359 3.59 -5.25 -12.08
N GLU A 360 2.63 -6.12 -11.78
CA GLU A 360 2.79 -7.20 -10.79
C GLU A 360 3.90 -8.20 -11.18
N MET A 361 4.06 -8.49 -12.48
CA MET A 361 5.18 -9.28 -13.02
C MET A 361 6.52 -8.51 -13.10
N GLY A 362 6.60 -7.31 -12.53
CA GLY A 362 7.84 -6.53 -12.49
C GLY A 362 8.29 -5.98 -13.86
N PHE A 363 7.37 -5.73 -14.79
CA PHE A 363 7.68 -5.02 -16.03
C PHE A 363 7.94 -3.54 -15.76
N LYS A 364 9.01 -3.02 -16.35
CA LYS A 364 9.32 -1.58 -16.34
C LYS A 364 8.36 -0.83 -17.26
N HIS A 365 8.09 0.45 -16.99
CA HIS A 365 7.21 1.27 -17.82
C HIS A 365 7.60 1.31 -19.30
N SER A 366 8.89 1.28 -19.63
CA SER A 366 9.38 1.15 -21.01
C SER A 366 9.06 -0.21 -21.64
N GLU A 367 9.24 -1.31 -20.90
CA GLU A 367 8.90 -2.67 -21.35
C GLU A 367 7.38 -2.79 -21.60
N ILE A 368 6.54 -2.17 -20.76
CA ILE A 368 5.08 -2.09 -20.93
C ILE A 368 4.72 -1.29 -22.19
N ALA A 369 5.40 -0.17 -22.46
CA ALA A 369 5.15 0.64 -23.66
C ALA A 369 5.49 -0.13 -24.94
N VAL A 370 6.64 -0.81 -24.99
CA VAL A 370 7.02 -1.67 -26.13
C VAL A 370 6.06 -2.86 -26.28
N MET A 371 5.58 -3.45 -25.17
CA MET A 371 4.55 -4.50 -25.22
C MET A 371 3.23 -4.00 -25.84
N LYS A 372 2.78 -2.79 -25.49
CA LYS A 372 1.58 -2.19 -26.09
C LYS A 372 1.74 -1.96 -27.60
N ASP A 373 2.90 -1.43 -28.01
CA ASP A 373 3.20 -1.22 -29.42
C ASP A 373 3.27 -2.54 -30.20
N ALA A 374 3.94 -3.57 -29.67
CA ALA A 374 3.97 -4.91 -30.25
C ALA A 374 2.58 -5.55 -30.41
N VAL A 375 1.70 -5.40 -29.40
CA VAL A 375 0.30 -5.86 -29.48
C VAL A 375 -0.47 -5.06 -30.55
N GLN A 376 -0.27 -3.75 -30.65
CA GLN A 376 -0.90 -2.91 -31.67
C GLN A 376 -0.46 -3.30 -33.09
N GLN A 377 0.85 -3.46 -33.33
CA GLN A 377 1.39 -3.96 -34.60
C GLN A 377 0.92 -5.38 -34.94
N TRP A 378 0.70 -6.23 -33.93
CA TRP A 378 0.19 -7.58 -34.11
C TRP A 378 -1.25 -7.61 -34.62
N ILE A 379 -2.13 -6.78 -34.07
CA ILE A 379 -3.51 -6.59 -34.54
C ILE A 379 -3.52 -6.06 -35.98
N SER A 380 -2.65 -5.09 -36.30
CA SER A 380 -2.51 -4.54 -37.65
C SER A 380 -1.87 -5.48 -38.67
N SER A 381 -1.48 -6.70 -38.27
CA SER A 381 -0.96 -7.74 -39.17
C SER A 381 -2.01 -8.81 -39.56
N THR A 382 -3.29 -8.49 -39.34
CA THR A 382 -4.48 -9.26 -39.72
C THR A 382 -5.26 -8.55 -40.81
#